data_AF-A0A3E4VB78-F1
#
_entry.id   AF-A0A3E4VB78-F1
#
_cell.length_a   1.000
_cell.length_b   1.000
_cell.length_c   1.000
_cell.angle_alpha   90.00
_cell.angle_beta   90.00
_cell.angle_gamma   90.00
#
_symmetry.space_group_name_H-M   'P 1'
#
loop_
_entity.id
_entity.type
_entity.pdbx_description
1 polymer ?
#
loop_
_entity_poly.entity_id
_entity_poly.type
_entity_poly.pdbx_seq_one_letter_code
_entity_poly.pdbx_strand_id
1 'polypeptide(L)'
;MEDYQIDFYRIRKREDIKRVQRGQIVLLTINLLTELKREMKKLLRIRCQKVMLIFDESDAITNGSSKRTKAMLSVFRKCRYKVLATGTLTRNNV
;
A
#
# COMPACT_ATOMS: atom_id res chain seq x y z
N MET A 1 23.59 -2.52 6.17
CA MET A 1 22.65 -2.90 5.11
C MET A 1 23.25 -2.35 3.84
N GLU A 2 24.01 -3.18 3.13
CA GLU A 2 24.62 -2.80 1.86
C GLU A 2 23.51 -2.44 0.87
N ASP A 3 23.67 -1.26 0.26
CA ASP A 3 22.70 -0.64 -0.64
C ASP A 3 22.38 -1.57 -1.80
N TYR A 4 21.16 -2.11 -1.83
CA TYR A 4 20.63 -2.75 -3.04
C TYR A 4 20.51 -1.78 -4.24
N GLN A 5 20.92 -0.51 -4.10
CA GLN A 5 20.84 0.55 -5.12
C GLN A 5 19.42 0.70 -5.70
N ILE A 6 18.40 0.25 -4.96
CA ILE A 6 17.00 0.34 -5.37
C ILE A 6 16.51 1.74 -5.01
N ASP A 7 16.22 2.56 -6.01
CA ASP A 7 15.57 3.85 -5.81
C ASP A 7 14.15 3.66 -5.26
N PHE A 8 13.97 4.01 -3.99
CA PHE A 8 12.67 4.01 -3.34
C PHE A 8 12.40 5.33 -2.62
N TYR A 9 11.12 5.71 -2.58
CA TYR A 9 10.66 6.87 -1.84
C TYR A 9 9.73 6.48 -0.72
N ARG A 10 10.10 6.85 0.51
CA ARG A 10 9.29 6.55 1.70
C ARG A 10 8.37 7.73 2.02
N ILE A 11 7.06 7.50 1.95
CA ILE A 11 6.05 8.48 2.37
C ILE A 11 5.99 8.46 3.91
N ARG A 12 6.17 9.63 4.54
CA ARG A 12 6.06 9.84 5.98
C ARG A 12 4.94 10.82 6.35
N LYS A 13 4.60 11.72 5.43
CA LYS A 13 3.54 12.74 5.61
C LYS A 13 2.75 12.98 4.32
N ARG A 14 1.63 13.69 4.44
CA ARG A 14 0.72 14.01 3.33
C ARG A 14 1.41 14.70 2.15
N GLU A 15 2.34 15.60 2.42
CA GLU A 15 3.08 16.36 1.40
C GLU A 15 3.93 15.47 0.49
N ASP A 16 4.41 14.36 1.02
CA ASP A 16 5.29 13.43 0.31
C ASP A 16 4.56 12.76 -0.87
N ILE A 17 3.24 12.63 -0.82
CA ILE A 17 2.44 12.06 -1.92
C ILE A 17 2.66 12.84 -3.21
N LYS A 18 2.84 14.17 -3.12
CA LYS A 18 3.05 15.03 -4.30
C LYS A 18 4.43 14.85 -4.92
N ARG A 19 5.39 14.31 -4.16
CA ARG A 19 6.78 14.09 -4.60
C ARG A 19 6.97 12.74 -5.30
N VAL A 20 5.98 11.85 -5.23
CA VAL A 20 6.02 10.52 -5.85
C VAL A 20 6.13 10.62 -7.37
N GLN A 21 7.26 10.17 -7.91
CA GLN A 21 7.50 10.16 -9.34
C GLN A 21 6.89 8.92 -10.01
N ARG A 22 6.74 8.98 -11.34
CA ARG A 22 6.25 7.84 -12.12
C ARG A 22 7.37 6.79 -12.19
N GLY A 23 7.03 5.52 -11.94
CA GLY A 23 8.00 4.41 -12.01
C GLY A 23 8.81 4.19 -10.74
N GLN A 24 8.65 5.04 -9.73
CA GLN A 24 9.35 4.93 -8.46
C GLN A 24 8.71 3.89 -7.54
N ILE A 25 9.53 3.14 -6.80
CA ILE A 25 9.06 2.28 -5.73
C ILE A 25 8.71 3.13 -4.52
N VAL A 26 7.52 2.94 -3.95
CA VAL A 26 7.03 3.75 -2.84
C VAL A 26 6.78 2.90 -1.62
N LEU A 27 7.37 3.29 -0.50
CA LEU A 27 7.18 2.65 0.80
C LEU A 27 6.24 3.47 1.67
N LEU A 28 5.26 2.80 2.28
CA LEU A 28 4.22 3.42 3.09
C LEU A 28 3.75 2.45 4.18
N THR A 29 3.49 2.96 5.39
CA THR A 29 2.93 2.14 6.48
C THR A 29 1.40 2.05 6.39
N ILE A 30 0.81 0.97 6.92
CA ILE A 30 -0.65 0.74 6.89
C ILE A 30 -1.41 1.88 7.62
N ASN A 31 -0.88 2.34 8.75
CA ASN A 31 -1.50 3.42 9.52
C ASN A 31 -1.54 4.72 8.71
N LEU A 32 -0.42 5.06 8.07
CA LEU A 32 -0.34 6.27 7.25
C LEU A 32 -1.22 6.17 6.00
N LEU A 33 -1.35 4.99 5.39
CA LEU A 33 -2.32 4.79 4.31
C LEU A 33 -3.76 5.05 4.77
N THR A 34 -4.11 4.61 5.97
CA THR A 34 -5.46 4.78 6.52
C THR A 34 -5.80 6.27 6.66
N GLU A 35 -4.83 7.08 7.09
CA GLU A 35 -4.94 8.54 7.19
C GLU A 35 -4.98 9.21 5.81
N LEU A 36 -4.11 8.78 4.89
CA LEU A 36 -3.92 9.36 3.55
C LEU A 36 -4.81 8.74 2.47
N LYS A 37 -5.86 8.02 2.87
CA LYS A 37 -6.73 7.24 1.99
C LYS A 37 -7.27 8.04 0.80
N ARG A 38 -7.68 9.29 1.02
CA ARG A 38 -8.30 10.15 -0.01
C ARG A 38 -7.28 10.55 -1.07
N GLU A 39 -6.11 10.96 -0.63
CA GLU A 39 -4.99 11.44 -1.43
C GLU A 39 -4.37 10.30 -2.23
N MET A 40 -4.15 9.15 -1.60
CA MET A 40 -3.63 7.96 -2.29
C MET A 40 -4.60 7.46 -3.36
N LYS A 41 -5.91 7.49 -3.09
CA LYS A 41 -6.92 7.15 -4.11
C LYS A 41 -6.90 8.13 -5.28
N LYS A 42 -6.69 9.43 -5.02
CA LYS A 42 -6.53 10.45 -6.08
C LYS A 42 -5.26 10.20 -6.90
N LEU A 43 -4.13 9.93 -6.24
CA LEU A 43 -2.86 9.59 -6.88
C LEU A 43 -3.01 8.38 -7.82
N LEU A 44 -3.58 7.28 -7.33
CA LEU A 44 -3.80 6.07 -8.13
C LEU A 44 -4.71 6.33 -9.35
N ARG A 45 -5.74 7.16 -9.21
CA ARG A 45 -6.60 7.54 -10.35
C ARG A 45 -5.84 8.33 -11.41
N ILE A 46 -5.04 9.32 -10.99
CA ILE A 46 -4.20 10.12 -11.90
C ILE A 46 -3.17 9.24 -12.62
N ARG A 47 -2.67 8.20 -11.96
CA ARG A 47 -1.76 7.19 -12.54
C ARG A 47 -2.50 6.07 -13.32
N CYS A 48 -3.77 6.27 -13.68
CA CYS A 48 -4.60 5.28 -14.40
C CYS A 48 -4.69 3.90 -13.71
N GLN A 49 -4.49 3.83 -12.40
CA GLN A 49 -4.45 2.60 -11.60
C GLN A 49 -3.40 1.57 -12.05
N LYS A 50 -2.42 2.00 -12.87
CA LYS A 50 -1.28 1.20 -13.32
C LYS A 50 -0.19 1.18 -12.24
N VAL A 51 -0.54 0.70 -11.05
CA VAL A 51 0.32 0.59 -9.88
C VAL A 51 0.17 -0.81 -9.30
N MET A 52 1.28 -1.40 -8.85
CA MET A 52 1.30 -2.68 -8.16
C MET A 52 1.35 -2.45 -6.65
N LEU A 53 0.49 -3.13 -5.91
CA LEU A 53 0.58 -3.20 -4.45
C LEU A 53 1.44 -4.42 -4.08
N ILE A 54 2.53 -4.20 -3.35
CA ILE A 54 3.22 -5.24 -2.60
C ILE A 54 2.87 -5.02 -1.14
N PHE A 55 2.29 -6.03 -0.50
CA PHE A 55 1.90 -5.94 0.89
C PHE A 55 2.52 -7.07 1.69
N ASP A 56 3.51 -6.71 2.50
CA ASP A 56 4.20 -7.60 3.42
C ASP A 56 3.47 -7.68 4.77
N GLU A 57 3.65 -8.78 5.49
CA GLU A 57 2.92 -9.10 6.73
C GLU A 57 1.40 -8.92 6.57
N SER A 58 0.86 -9.51 5.50
CA SER A 58 -0.55 -9.31 5.16
C SER A 58 -1.55 -9.90 6.17
N ASP A 59 -1.08 -10.76 7.05
CA ASP A 59 -1.81 -11.26 8.21
C ASP A 59 -2.19 -10.14 9.20
N ALA A 60 -1.47 -9.01 9.23
CA ALA A 60 -1.83 -7.82 10.02
C ALA A 60 -3.20 -7.21 9.65
N ILE A 61 -3.77 -7.59 8.49
CA ILE A 61 -5.04 -7.08 7.94
C ILE A 61 -6.16 -8.16 7.96
N THR A 62 -5.89 -9.36 8.48
CA THR A 62 -6.83 -10.51 8.56
C THR A 62 -8.22 -10.18 9.09
N ASN A 63 -8.36 -9.23 10.02
CA ASN A 63 -9.68 -8.78 10.44
C ASN A 63 -10.33 -7.85 9.39
N GLY A 64 -11.18 -8.42 8.53
CA GLY A 64 -11.89 -7.74 7.45
C GLY A 64 -12.76 -6.54 7.89
N SER A 65 -13.15 -6.48 9.17
CA SER A 65 -13.94 -5.37 9.72
C SER A 65 -13.10 -4.13 10.05
N SER A 66 -11.77 -4.26 10.11
CA SER A 66 -10.89 -3.19 10.58
C SER A 66 -10.88 -1.98 9.64
N LYS A 67 -10.71 -0.78 10.22
CA LYS A 67 -10.53 0.46 9.46
C LYS A 67 -9.36 0.35 8.46
N ARG A 68 -8.31 -0.40 8.84
CA ARG A 68 -7.12 -0.67 8.03
C ARG A 68 -7.45 -1.48 6.77
N THR A 69 -8.18 -2.59 6.92
CA THR A 69 -8.59 -3.44 5.79
C THR A 69 -9.49 -2.69 4.82
N LYS A 70 -10.49 -1.96 5.34
CA LYS A 70 -11.39 -1.14 4.51
C LYS A 70 -10.65 0.00 3.80
N ALA A 71 -9.62 0.59 4.42
CA ALA A 71 -8.80 1.60 3.77
C ALA A 71 -7.97 1.00 2.62
N MET A 72 -7.25 -0.10 2.88
CA MET A 72 -6.48 -0.82 1.87
C MET A 72 -7.32 -1.21 0.65
N LEU A 73 -8.45 -1.88 0.89
CA LEU A 73 -9.37 -2.27 -0.17
C LEU A 73 -9.88 -1.04 -0.92
N SER A 74 -10.25 0.04 -0.23
CA SER A 74 -10.78 1.23 -0.88
C SER A 74 -9.78 1.93 -1.81
N VAL A 75 -8.50 1.89 -1.47
CA VAL A 75 -7.41 2.48 -2.26
C VAL A 75 -7.04 1.57 -3.43
N PHE A 76 -6.77 0.29 -3.16
CA PHE A 76 -6.15 -0.61 -4.13
C PHE A 76 -7.12 -1.57 -4.84
N ARG A 77 -8.42 -1.63 -4.50
CA ARG A 77 -9.36 -2.58 -5.14
C ARG A 77 -9.33 -2.53 -6.66
N LYS A 78 -9.17 -1.34 -7.24
CA LYS A 78 -9.12 -1.14 -8.71
C LYS A 78 -7.74 -1.36 -9.34
N CYS A 79 -6.67 -1.57 -8.55
CA CYS A 79 -5.35 -1.94 -9.08
C CYS A 79 -5.37 -3.38 -9.58
N ARG A 80 -4.81 -3.62 -10.77
CA ARG A 80 -4.79 -4.96 -11.39
C ARG A 80 -3.80 -5.90 -10.73
N TYR A 81 -2.62 -5.40 -10.35
CA TYR A 81 -1.54 -6.22 -9.81
C TYR A 81 -1.42 -6.01 -8.29
N LYS A 82 -1.50 -7.12 -7.55
CA LYS A 82 -1.41 -7.15 -6.09
C LYS A 82 -0.64 -8.41 -5.69
N VAL A 83 0.44 -8.24 -4.94
CA VAL A 83 1.23 -9.33 -4.36
C VAL A 83 1.13 -9.21 -2.85
N LEU A 84 0.62 -10.25 -2.21
CA LEU A 84 0.52 -10.34 -0.76
C LEU A 84 1.58 -11.33 -0.28
N ALA A 85 2.50 -10.86 0.54
CA ALA A 85 3.50 -11.69 1.21
C ALA A 85 3.08 -11.86 2.68
N THR A 86 3.18 -13.09 3.19
CA THR A 86 3.00 -13.40 4.61
C THR A 86 3.83 -14.64 4.93
N GLY A 87 4.49 -14.63 6.09
CA GLY A 87 5.18 -15.81 6.64
C GLY A 87 4.27 -16.67 7.52
N THR A 88 3.05 -16.21 7.82
CA THR A 88 2.10 -16.88 8.72
C THR A 88 0.87 -17.37 7.95
N LEU A 89 0.49 -18.63 8.19
CA LEU A 89 -0.76 -19.19 7.67
C LEU A 89 -1.95 -18.48 8.32
N THR A 90 -2.97 -18.14 7.53
CA THR A 90 -4.26 -17.62 8.02
C THR A 90 -4.84 -18.58 9.04
N ARG A 91 -4.86 -18.21 10.33
CA ARG A 91 -5.50 -19.00 11.38
C ARG A 91 -7.02 -19.01 11.15
N ASN A 92 -7.53 -20.19 10.78
CA ASN A 92 -8.93 -20.64 10.74
C ASN A 92 -9.99 -19.58 11.06
N ASN A 93 -10.50 -18.93 10.02
CA ASN A 93 -11.90 -18.51 9.94
C ASN A 93 -12.24 -18.29 8.47
N VAL A 94 -12.75 -19.35 7.82
CA VAL A 94 -13.36 -19.29 6.49
C VAL A 94 -14.85 -19.03 6.68
#